data_AF-A0A929HKL4-F1
#
_entry.id   AF-A0A929HKL4-F1
#
_cell.length_a   1.000
_cell.length_b   1.000
_cell.length_c   1.000
_cell.angle_alpha   90.00
_cell.angle_beta   90.00
_cell.angle_gamma   90.00
#
_symmetry.space_group_name_H-M   'P 1'
#
loop_
_entity.id
_entity.type
_entity.pdbx_description
1 polymer ?
#
loop_
_entity_poly.entity_id
_entity_poly.type
_entity_poly.pdbx_seq_one_letter_code
_entity_poly.pdbx_strand_id
1 'polypeptide(L)'
;MKKLTLVCVAITILFTGCVSTTKYDTALGESGARQAQLEQTSKELVEAKKVNSDLSAEVEGLTAEKSLLSGELESMGLLNEKLGTSDAVKAAEIDALMQQQGYLEREVDRLKVKAGELSAEKEHELANVKETYDNLVKEMRQEIEQGDIKITQAVDKLSVNFVEKILFDSGKDRIKPAGLDVLKRVGDILK
;
A
#
# COMPACT_ATOMS: atom_id res chain seq x y z
N MET A 1 1.40 128.83 -18.40
CA MET A 1 1.58 127.81 -17.34
C MET A 1 1.15 126.40 -17.80
N LYS A 2 1.69 125.87 -18.92
CA LYS A 2 1.39 124.48 -19.36
C LYS A 2 2.56 123.77 -20.07
N LYS A 3 3.53 124.51 -20.63
CA LYS A 3 4.68 123.92 -21.34
C LYS A 3 5.86 123.54 -20.42
N LEU A 4 6.01 124.19 -19.26
CA LEU A 4 7.11 123.89 -18.32
C LEU A 4 6.81 122.68 -17.41
N THR A 5 5.53 122.45 -17.10
CA THR A 5 5.06 121.27 -16.35
C THR A 5 5.04 120.00 -17.20
N LEU A 6 4.92 120.11 -18.54
CA LEU A 6 4.95 118.96 -19.45
C LEU A 6 6.37 118.37 -19.64
N VAL A 7 7.42 119.20 -19.52
CA VAL A 7 8.82 118.77 -19.62
C VAL A 7 9.29 118.05 -18.35
N CYS A 8 8.81 118.45 -17.17
CA CYS A 8 9.20 117.81 -15.91
C CYS A 8 8.55 116.43 -15.70
N VAL A 9 7.40 116.15 -16.32
CA VAL A 9 6.71 114.85 -16.27
C VAL A 9 7.24 113.87 -17.32
N ALA A 10 7.78 114.35 -18.44
CA ALA A 10 8.41 113.50 -19.46
C ALA A 10 9.82 113.01 -19.05
N ILE A 11 10.53 113.73 -18.18
CA ILE A 11 11.87 113.37 -17.70
C ILE A 11 11.82 112.32 -16.58
N THR A 12 10.73 112.23 -15.81
CA THR A 12 10.61 111.27 -14.71
C THR A 12 10.19 109.85 -15.14
N ILE A 13 9.78 109.66 -16.39
CA ILE A 13 9.38 108.34 -16.93
C ILE A 13 10.57 107.59 -17.58
N LEU A 14 11.69 108.27 -17.87
CA LEU A 14 12.86 107.68 -18.53
C LEU A 14 13.99 107.20 -17.59
N PHE A 15 13.86 107.40 -16.27
CA PHE A 15 14.94 107.13 -15.31
C PHE A 15 14.67 106.03 -14.27
N THR A 16 13.59 105.25 -14.38
CA THR A 16 13.35 104.10 -13.48
C THR A 16 13.93 102.76 -13.96
N GLY A 17 14.75 102.78 -15.03
CA GLY A 17 15.27 101.56 -15.68
C GLY A 17 16.74 101.21 -15.43
N CYS A 18 17.45 101.84 -14.49
CA CYS A 18 18.88 101.54 -14.25
C CYS A 18 19.07 100.64 -13.02
N VAL A 19 19.12 99.32 -13.26
CA VAL A 19 19.64 98.35 -12.28
C VAL A 19 21.17 98.45 -12.29
N SER A 20 21.80 98.56 -11.12
CA SER A 20 23.27 98.61 -11.00
C SER A 20 23.88 97.32 -11.56
N THR A 21 24.93 97.43 -12.39
CA THR A 21 25.64 96.33 -13.07
C THR A 21 25.97 95.16 -12.14
N THR A 22 26.41 95.45 -10.91
CA THR A 22 26.69 94.42 -9.88
C THR A 22 25.49 93.55 -9.52
N LYS A 23 24.27 94.13 -9.44
CA LYS A 23 23.04 93.37 -9.15
C LYS A 23 22.61 92.52 -10.34
N TYR A 24 22.84 93.00 -11.55
CA TYR A 24 22.59 92.25 -12.79
C TYR A 24 23.55 91.06 -12.91
N ASP A 25 24.85 91.27 -12.65
CA ASP A 25 25.86 90.21 -12.70
C ASP A 25 25.63 89.14 -11.62
N THR A 26 25.25 89.52 -10.38
CA THR A 26 24.85 88.54 -9.36
C THR A 26 23.58 87.79 -9.73
N ALA A 27 22.57 88.46 -10.31
CA ALA A 27 21.34 87.80 -10.74
C ALA A 27 21.58 86.83 -11.90
N LEU A 28 22.47 87.17 -12.84
CA LEU A 28 22.91 86.27 -13.91
C LEU A 28 23.69 85.07 -13.37
N GLY A 29 24.60 85.29 -12.42
CA GLY A 29 25.35 84.21 -11.75
C GLY A 29 24.44 83.26 -10.97
N GLU A 30 23.46 83.78 -10.22
CA GLU A 30 22.47 82.97 -9.50
C GLU A 30 21.53 82.23 -10.47
N SER A 31 21.14 82.85 -11.59
CA SER A 31 20.33 82.20 -12.62
C SER A 31 21.11 81.05 -13.28
N GLY A 32 22.39 81.26 -13.61
CA GLY A 32 23.28 80.21 -14.12
C GLY A 32 23.50 79.07 -13.12
N ALA A 33 23.71 79.39 -11.84
CA ALA A 33 23.87 78.39 -10.79
C ALA A 33 22.58 77.59 -10.54
N ARG A 34 21.41 78.24 -10.56
CA ARG A 34 20.11 77.55 -10.50
C ARG A 34 19.87 76.68 -11.72
N GLN A 35 20.26 77.14 -12.92
CA GLN A 35 20.16 76.34 -14.15
C GLN A 35 21.04 75.08 -14.05
N ALA A 36 22.27 75.21 -13.56
CA ALA A 36 23.18 74.09 -13.35
C ALA A 36 22.64 73.10 -12.29
N GLN A 37 22.06 73.60 -11.20
CA GLN A 37 21.41 72.77 -10.18
C GLN A 37 20.17 72.05 -10.73
N LEU A 38 19.35 72.71 -11.56
CA LEU A 38 18.21 72.08 -12.21
C LEU A 38 18.66 70.99 -13.19
N GLU A 39 19.72 71.24 -13.95
CA GLU A 39 20.29 70.24 -14.85
C GLU A 39 20.86 69.04 -14.07
N GLN A 40 21.59 69.28 -12.98
CA GLN A 40 22.10 68.22 -12.11
C GLN A 40 20.97 67.42 -11.46
N THR A 41 19.99 68.10 -10.87
CA THR A 41 18.83 67.45 -10.22
C THR A 41 18.00 66.68 -11.23
N SER A 42 17.84 67.18 -12.46
CA SER A 42 17.13 66.45 -13.52
C SER A 42 17.88 65.20 -13.96
N LYS A 43 19.22 65.23 -14.03
CA LYS A 43 20.05 64.05 -14.29
C LYS A 43 19.90 63.01 -13.18
N GLU A 44 20.02 63.43 -11.92
CA GLU A 44 19.83 62.55 -10.76
C GLU A 44 18.41 61.96 -10.71
N LEU A 45 17.38 62.73 -11.07
CA LEU A 45 16.00 62.24 -11.14
C LEU A 45 15.82 61.17 -12.23
N VAL A 46 16.45 61.34 -13.39
CA VAL A 46 16.41 60.35 -14.47
C VAL A 46 17.10 59.06 -14.05
N GLU A 47 18.28 59.15 -13.43
CA GLU A 47 19.02 57.99 -12.94
C GLU A 47 18.25 57.27 -11.82
N ALA A 48 17.72 58.01 -10.85
CA ALA A 48 16.90 57.46 -9.77
C ALA A 48 15.62 56.79 -10.31
N LYS A 49 14.98 57.37 -11.34
CA LYS A 49 13.83 56.73 -12.01
C LYS A 49 14.22 55.44 -12.72
N LYS A 50 15.37 55.43 -13.39
CA LYS A 50 15.88 54.23 -14.06
C LYS A 50 16.14 53.12 -13.03
N VAL A 51 16.88 53.43 -11.97
CA VAL A 51 17.17 52.50 -10.88
C VAL A 51 15.89 51.98 -10.23
N ASN A 52 14.89 52.84 -10.01
CA ASN A 52 13.60 52.42 -9.44
C ASN A 52 12.81 51.51 -10.40
N SER A 53 12.85 51.78 -11.70
CA SER A 53 12.26 50.91 -12.71
C SER A 53 12.96 49.54 -12.74
N ASP A 54 14.30 49.53 -12.69
CA ASP A 54 15.10 48.30 -12.72
C ASP A 54 14.85 47.45 -11.45
N LEU A 55 14.83 48.09 -10.27
CA LEU A 55 14.49 47.45 -8.99
C LEU A 55 13.05 46.93 -8.97
N SER A 56 12.08 47.67 -9.51
CA SER A 56 10.69 47.21 -9.59
C SER A 56 10.57 45.94 -10.43
N ALA A 57 11.28 45.89 -11.57
CA ALA A 57 11.32 44.70 -12.42
C ALA A 57 11.98 43.50 -11.72
N GLU A 58 13.06 43.73 -10.96
CA GLU A 58 13.72 42.68 -10.19
C GLU A 58 12.82 42.13 -9.06
N VAL A 59 12.12 43.01 -8.34
CA VAL A 59 11.15 42.60 -7.29
C VAL A 59 10.01 41.79 -7.89
N GLU A 60 9.49 42.18 -9.06
CA GLU A 60 8.47 41.41 -9.78
C GLU A 60 9.00 40.02 -10.17
N GLY A 61 10.23 39.94 -10.69
CA GLY A 61 10.90 38.69 -11.06
C GLY A 61 11.09 37.75 -9.86
N LEU A 62 11.67 38.25 -8.77
CA LEU A 62 11.87 37.48 -7.54
C LEU A 62 10.56 37.05 -6.89
N THR A 63 9.51 37.87 -7.00
CA THR A 63 8.17 37.52 -6.50
C THR A 63 7.56 36.38 -7.30
N ALA A 64 7.72 36.38 -8.63
CA ALA A 64 7.28 35.30 -9.49
C ALA A 64 8.05 34.00 -9.20
N GLU A 65 9.37 34.06 -9.07
CA GLU A 65 10.21 32.90 -8.73
C GLU A 65 9.84 32.32 -7.36
N LYS A 66 9.66 33.16 -6.34
CA LYS A 66 9.22 32.73 -5.01
C LYS A 66 7.85 32.03 -5.05
N SER A 67 6.93 32.54 -5.87
CA SER A 67 5.61 31.91 -6.06
C SER A 67 5.73 30.53 -6.69
N LEU A 68 6.61 30.35 -7.68
CA LEU A 68 6.84 29.07 -8.33
C LEU A 68 7.47 28.07 -7.35
N LEU A 69 8.54 28.48 -6.66
CA LEU A 69 9.24 27.62 -5.71
C LEU A 69 8.35 27.22 -4.52
N SER A 70 7.49 28.13 -4.05
CA SER A 70 6.49 27.82 -3.01
C SER A 70 5.48 26.76 -3.48
N GLY A 71 5.05 26.82 -4.74
CA GLY A 71 4.15 25.81 -5.31
C GLY A 71 4.82 24.45 -5.49
N GLU A 72 6.09 24.42 -5.89
CA GLU A 72 6.86 23.18 -5.99
C GLU A 72 7.10 22.54 -4.61
N LEU A 73 7.38 23.34 -3.58
CA LEU A 73 7.53 22.87 -2.21
C LEU A 73 6.24 22.24 -1.66
N GLU A 74 5.09 22.84 -1.95
CA GLU A 74 3.78 22.29 -1.58
C GLU A 74 3.51 20.97 -2.30
N SER A 75 3.79 20.91 -3.61
CA SER A 75 3.64 19.68 -4.40
C SER A 75 4.53 18.54 -3.88
N MET A 76 5.79 18.86 -3.54
CA MET A 76 6.73 17.90 -2.94
C MET A 76 6.28 17.43 -1.56
N GLY A 77 5.71 18.32 -0.75
CA GLY A 77 5.12 17.98 0.55
C GLY A 77 3.99 16.95 0.41
N LEU A 78 3.04 17.20 -0.51
CA LEU A 78 1.93 16.28 -0.79
C LEU A 78 2.44 14.93 -1.33
N LEU A 79 3.45 14.93 -2.20
CA LEU A 79 4.04 13.70 -2.72
C LEU A 79 4.70 12.89 -1.61
N ASN A 80 5.41 13.54 -0.70
CA ASN A 80 6.07 12.86 0.42
C ASN A 80 5.06 12.28 1.42
N GLU A 81 3.96 12.98 1.69
CA GLU A 81 2.85 12.46 2.50
C GLU A 81 2.20 11.24 1.83
N LYS A 82 1.96 11.30 0.51
CA LYS A 82 1.42 10.17 -0.26
C LYS A 82 2.36 8.97 -0.27
N LEU A 83 3.68 9.20 -0.35
CA LEU A 83 4.67 8.13 -0.25
C LEU A 83 4.68 7.53 1.16
N GLY A 84 4.69 8.34 2.21
CA GLY A 84 4.64 7.87 3.59
C GLY A 84 3.38 7.05 3.90
N THR A 85 2.22 7.47 3.41
CA THR A 85 0.98 6.70 3.54
C THR A 85 1.02 5.39 2.74
N SER A 86 1.54 5.42 1.50
CA SER A 86 1.70 4.21 0.70
C SER A 86 2.66 3.21 1.34
N ASP A 87 3.74 3.67 1.96
CA ASP A 87 4.72 2.80 2.62
C ASP A 87 4.14 2.18 3.89
N ALA A 88 3.38 2.95 4.67
CA ALA A 88 2.66 2.43 5.83
C ALA A 88 1.64 1.35 5.45
N VAL A 89 0.88 1.55 4.37
CA VAL A 89 -0.08 0.56 3.87
C VAL A 89 0.63 -0.72 3.42
N LYS A 90 1.73 -0.60 2.66
CA LYS A 90 2.51 -1.76 2.21
C LYS A 90 3.14 -2.51 3.38
N ALA A 91 3.65 -1.81 4.39
CA ALA A 91 4.19 -2.45 5.59
C ALA A 91 3.13 -3.27 6.32
N ALA A 92 1.92 -2.71 6.49
CA ALA A 92 0.80 -3.42 7.09
C ALA A 92 0.35 -4.65 6.25
N GLU A 93 0.36 -4.54 4.93
CA GLU A 93 0.05 -5.66 4.02
C GLU A 93 1.10 -6.77 4.10
N ILE A 94 2.39 -6.42 4.16
CA ILE A 94 3.49 -7.38 4.36
C ILE A 94 3.31 -8.13 5.68
N ASP A 95 3.03 -7.42 6.78
CA ASP A 95 2.82 -8.04 8.09
C ASP A 95 1.63 -9.01 8.07
N ALA A 96 0.52 -8.62 7.42
CA ALA A 96 -0.66 -9.48 7.29
C ALA A 96 -0.35 -10.75 6.47
N LEU A 97 0.35 -10.61 5.34
CA LEU A 97 0.76 -11.74 4.49
C LEU A 97 1.73 -12.67 5.22
N MET A 98 2.68 -12.13 5.99
CA MET A 98 3.60 -12.93 6.80
C MET A 98 2.86 -13.73 7.89
N GLN A 99 1.87 -13.13 8.54
CA GLN A 99 1.03 -13.84 9.51
C GLN A 99 0.22 -14.95 8.86
N GLN A 100 -0.38 -14.69 7.70
CA GLN A 100 -1.14 -15.69 6.94
C GLN A 100 -0.24 -16.84 6.49
N GLN A 101 0.97 -16.55 6.00
CA GLN A 101 1.93 -17.57 5.60
C GLN A 101 2.31 -18.46 6.80
N GLY A 102 2.64 -17.86 7.95
CA GLY A 102 2.97 -18.62 9.15
C GLY A 102 1.80 -19.44 9.71
N TYR A 103 0.56 -19.03 9.48
CA TYR A 103 -0.63 -19.83 9.80
C TYR A 103 -0.78 -21.03 8.86
N LEU A 104 -0.67 -20.79 7.55
CA LEU A 104 -0.81 -21.84 6.54
C LEU A 104 0.29 -22.90 6.65
N GLU A 105 1.53 -22.50 6.94
CA GLU A 105 2.63 -23.44 7.17
C GLU A 105 2.33 -24.38 8.36
N ARG A 106 1.84 -23.83 9.47
CA ARG A 106 1.42 -24.65 10.64
C ARG A 106 0.28 -25.59 10.31
N GLU A 107 -0.70 -25.15 9.53
CA GLU A 107 -1.84 -26.00 9.16
C GLU A 107 -1.41 -27.10 8.19
N VAL A 108 -0.48 -26.82 7.27
CA VAL A 108 0.14 -27.84 6.40
C VAL A 108 0.86 -28.89 7.24
N ASP A 109 1.67 -28.50 8.22
CA ASP A 109 2.39 -29.43 9.08
C ASP A 109 1.42 -30.28 9.91
N ARG A 110 0.39 -29.67 10.50
CA ARG A 110 -0.66 -30.36 11.24
C ARG A 110 -1.38 -31.39 10.36
N LEU A 111 -1.76 -31.01 9.15
CA LEU A 111 -2.45 -31.91 8.22
C LEU A 111 -1.55 -33.06 7.76
N LYS A 112 -0.25 -32.82 7.57
CA LYS A 112 0.72 -33.88 7.26
C LYS A 112 0.83 -34.89 8.40
N VAL A 113 0.96 -34.42 9.64
CA VAL A 113 1.00 -35.32 10.81
C VAL A 113 -0.29 -36.15 10.89
N LYS A 114 -1.46 -35.49 10.79
CA LYS A 114 -2.74 -36.18 10.85
C LYS A 114 -2.93 -37.19 9.71
N ALA A 115 -2.45 -36.87 8.50
CA ALA A 115 -2.48 -37.78 7.37
C ALA A 115 -1.58 -39.00 7.61
N GLY A 116 -0.39 -38.79 8.20
CA GLY A 116 0.51 -39.86 8.59
C GLY A 116 -0.08 -40.77 9.66
N GLU A 117 -0.67 -40.20 10.71
CA GLU A 117 -1.37 -40.94 11.77
C GLU A 117 -2.52 -41.78 11.21
N LEU A 118 -3.37 -41.18 10.36
CA LEU A 118 -4.50 -41.89 9.76
C LEU A 118 -4.04 -43.01 8.82
N SER A 119 -2.95 -42.80 8.08
CA SER A 119 -2.38 -43.83 7.21
C SER A 119 -1.83 -44.99 8.03
N ALA A 120 -1.11 -44.70 9.12
CA ALA A 120 -0.55 -45.72 10.01
C ALA A 120 -1.66 -46.53 10.70
N GLU A 121 -2.71 -45.87 11.18
CA GLU A 121 -3.87 -46.54 11.77
C GLU A 121 -4.54 -47.47 10.73
N LYS A 122 -4.73 -46.99 9.50
CA LYS A 122 -5.33 -47.79 8.43
C LYS A 122 -4.47 -48.99 8.05
N GLU A 123 -3.16 -48.83 8.01
CA GLU A 123 -2.24 -49.93 7.73
C GLU A 123 -2.26 -50.98 8.85
N HIS A 124 -2.34 -50.55 10.11
CA HIS A 124 -2.49 -51.43 11.26
C HIS A 124 -3.83 -52.19 11.24
N GLU A 125 -4.95 -51.52 10.97
CA GLU A 125 -6.26 -52.16 10.78
C GLU A 125 -6.21 -53.19 9.64
N LEU A 126 -5.62 -52.84 8.50
CA LEU A 126 -5.47 -53.75 7.35
C LEU A 126 -4.62 -54.98 7.69
N ALA A 127 -3.52 -54.79 8.42
CA ALA A 127 -2.67 -55.87 8.88
C ALA A 127 -3.43 -56.83 9.81
N ASN A 128 -4.19 -56.30 10.78
CA ASN A 128 -5.01 -57.09 11.69
C ASN A 128 -6.11 -57.88 10.96
N VAL A 129 -6.80 -57.25 10.00
CA VAL A 129 -7.81 -57.93 9.18
C VAL A 129 -7.17 -59.04 8.33
N LYS A 130 -5.98 -58.81 7.78
CA LYS A 130 -5.23 -59.81 7.02
C LYS A 130 -4.79 -60.98 7.90
N GLU A 131 -4.26 -60.72 9.08
CA GLU A 131 -3.88 -61.76 10.04
C GLU A 131 -5.09 -62.59 10.47
N THR A 132 -6.21 -61.93 10.76
CA THR A 132 -7.49 -62.59 11.09
C THR A 132 -7.97 -63.48 9.93
N TYR A 133 -7.89 -62.98 8.69
CA TYR A 133 -8.21 -63.75 7.49
C TYR A 133 -7.33 -65.01 7.37
N ASP A 134 -6.01 -64.86 7.49
CA ASP A 134 -5.06 -65.97 7.35
C ASP A 134 -5.30 -67.05 8.44
N ASN A 135 -5.59 -66.62 9.67
CA ASN A 135 -5.95 -67.51 10.78
C ASN A 135 -7.27 -68.26 10.51
N LEU A 136 -8.30 -67.57 10.03
CA LEU A 136 -9.58 -68.20 9.67
C LEU A 136 -9.43 -69.20 8.52
N VAL A 137 -8.69 -68.87 7.47
CA VAL A 137 -8.45 -69.81 6.35
C VAL A 137 -7.71 -71.05 6.82
N LYS A 138 -6.73 -70.89 7.73
CA LYS A 138 -5.96 -72.00 8.29
C LYS A 138 -6.82 -72.94 9.14
N GLU A 139 -7.60 -72.40 10.07
CA GLU A 139 -8.42 -73.18 11.00
C GLU A 139 -9.67 -73.78 10.34
N MET A 140 -10.18 -73.17 9.26
CA MET A 140 -11.38 -73.63 8.54
C MET A 140 -11.09 -74.33 7.20
N ARG A 141 -9.83 -74.70 6.95
CA ARG A 141 -9.38 -75.25 5.66
C ARG A 141 -10.23 -76.45 5.23
N GLN A 142 -10.61 -77.30 6.17
CA GLN A 142 -11.37 -78.51 5.91
C GLN A 142 -12.81 -78.21 5.46
N GLU A 143 -13.49 -77.25 6.09
CA GLU A 143 -14.85 -76.83 5.77
C GLU A 143 -14.89 -76.01 4.47
N ILE A 144 -13.83 -75.24 4.18
CA ILE A 144 -13.67 -74.53 2.91
C ILE A 144 -13.49 -75.54 1.76
N GLU A 145 -12.64 -76.55 1.94
CA GLU A 145 -12.41 -77.60 0.92
C GLU A 145 -13.66 -78.44 0.65
N GLN A 146 -14.50 -78.67 1.66
CA GLN A 146 -15.80 -79.34 1.52
C GLN A 146 -16.86 -78.46 0.85
N GLY A 147 -16.60 -77.15 0.69
CA GLY A 147 -17.52 -76.18 0.11
C GLY A 147 -18.60 -75.70 1.07
N ASP A 148 -18.50 -76.04 2.36
CA ASP A 148 -19.47 -75.67 3.39
C ASP A 148 -19.33 -74.21 3.83
N ILE A 149 -18.16 -73.60 3.60
CA ILE A 149 -17.82 -72.23 4.01
C ILE A 149 -17.08 -71.50 2.90
N LYS A 150 -17.38 -70.21 2.73
CA LYS A 150 -16.65 -69.31 1.85
C LYS A 150 -16.27 -68.02 2.59
N ILE A 151 -14.98 -67.75 2.63
CA ILE A 151 -14.41 -66.55 3.26
C ILE A 151 -13.98 -65.57 2.17
N THR A 152 -14.41 -64.31 2.28
CA THR A 152 -14.02 -63.24 1.36
C THR A 152 -13.51 -62.04 2.14
N GLN A 153 -12.35 -61.51 1.76
CA GLN A 153 -11.79 -60.27 2.29
C GLN A 153 -12.13 -59.12 1.33
N ALA A 154 -12.75 -58.08 1.86
CA ALA A 154 -12.79 -56.74 1.26
C ALA A 154 -11.80 -55.85 2.04
N VAL A 155 -11.45 -54.69 1.47
CA VAL A 155 -10.37 -53.81 1.98
C VAL A 155 -10.35 -53.72 3.51
N ASP A 156 -11.48 -53.37 4.14
CA ASP A 156 -11.59 -53.16 5.59
C ASP A 156 -12.45 -54.22 6.31
N LYS A 157 -12.93 -55.27 5.62
CA LYS A 157 -13.97 -56.17 6.15
C LYS A 157 -13.76 -57.62 5.75
N LEU A 158 -14.06 -58.51 6.69
CA LEU A 158 -14.14 -59.94 6.46
C LEU A 158 -15.60 -60.39 6.37
N SER A 159 -15.93 -61.18 5.35
CA SER A 159 -17.25 -61.82 5.22
C SER A 159 -17.10 -63.34 5.17
N VAL A 160 -17.81 -64.02 6.06
CA VAL A 160 -17.85 -65.48 6.16
C VAL A 160 -19.25 -65.94 5.77
N ASN A 161 -19.34 -66.71 4.70
CA ASN A 161 -20.59 -67.27 4.19
C ASN A 161 -20.64 -68.76 4.50
N PHE A 162 -21.77 -69.23 5.02
CA PHE A 162 -22.00 -70.63 5.35
C PHE A 162 -23.08 -71.20 4.43
N VAL A 163 -22.88 -72.43 3.95
CA VAL A 163 -23.92 -73.15 3.21
C VAL A 163 -25.01 -73.59 4.18
N GLU A 164 -26.28 -73.39 3.82
CA GLU A 164 -27.41 -73.69 4.70
C GLU A 164 -27.41 -75.14 5.23
N LYS A 165 -27.00 -76.10 4.39
CA LYS A 165 -26.95 -77.53 4.71
C LYS A 165 -26.04 -77.90 5.89
N ILE A 166 -24.97 -77.12 6.12
CA ILE A 166 -24.05 -77.34 7.26
C ILE A 166 -24.67 -76.84 8.58
N LEU A 167 -25.53 -75.82 8.52
CA LEU A 167 -26.16 -75.22 9.69
C LEU A 167 -27.51 -75.85 10.02
N PHE A 168 -28.35 -76.15 9.03
CA PHE A 168 -29.76 -76.53 9.23
C PHE A 168 -30.15 -77.81 8.48
N ASP A 169 -31.09 -78.58 9.05
CA ASP A 169 -31.73 -79.68 8.32
C ASP A 169 -32.81 -79.08 7.42
N SER A 170 -33.11 -79.75 6.30
CA SER A 170 -34.13 -79.26 5.35
C SER A 170 -35.46 -79.01 6.07
N GLY A 171 -35.93 -77.75 6.01
CA GLY A 171 -37.18 -77.31 6.63
C GLY A 171 -37.13 -77.08 8.14
N LYS A 172 -35.95 -77.09 8.78
CA LYS A 172 -35.78 -76.75 10.20
C LYS A 172 -35.05 -75.43 10.38
N ASP A 173 -35.36 -74.72 11.46
CA ASP A 173 -34.74 -73.46 11.89
C ASP A 173 -33.72 -73.64 13.02
N ARG A 174 -33.54 -74.86 13.54
CA ARG A 174 -32.58 -75.19 14.60
C ARG A 174 -31.22 -75.59 14.01
N ILE A 175 -30.18 -74.98 14.56
CA ILE A 175 -28.78 -75.26 14.19
C ILE A 175 -28.41 -76.69 14.61
N LYS A 176 -27.79 -77.46 13.72
CA LYS A 176 -27.26 -78.80 14.00
C LYS A 176 -26.06 -78.74 14.95
N PRO A 177 -25.78 -79.81 15.72
CA PRO A 177 -24.58 -79.89 16.53
C PRO A 177 -23.29 -79.60 15.75
N ALA A 178 -23.15 -80.16 14.55
CA ALA A 178 -21.98 -79.92 13.69
C ALA A 178 -21.83 -78.45 13.26
N GLY A 179 -22.94 -77.78 12.89
CA GLY A 179 -22.94 -76.36 12.55
C GLY A 179 -22.63 -75.46 13.75
N LEU A 180 -23.05 -75.87 14.95
CA LEU A 180 -22.72 -75.15 16.19
C LEU A 180 -21.22 -75.20 16.50
N ASP A 181 -20.56 -76.34 16.26
CA ASP A 181 -19.11 -76.47 16.47
C ASP A 181 -18.31 -75.61 15.50
N VAL A 182 -18.75 -75.52 14.25
CA VAL A 182 -18.17 -74.63 13.23
C VAL A 182 -18.31 -73.16 13.65
N LEU A 183 -19.51 -72.74 14.07
CA LEU A 183 -19.77 -71.36 14.53
C LEU A 183 -18.97 -71.01 15.78
N LYS A 184 -18.76 -71.97 16.71
CA LYS A 184 -17.89 -71.77 17.87
C LYS A 184 -16.44 -71.51 17.47
N ARG A 185 -15.88 -72.29 16.54
CA ARG A 185 -14.51 -72.06 16.04
C ARG A 185 -14.35 -70.67 15.44
N VAL A 186 -15.30 -70.23 14.61
CA VAL A 186 -15.30 -68.86 14.06
C VAL A 186 -15.39 -67.80 15.16
N GLY A 187 -16.29 -67.99 16.13
CA GLY A 187 -16.44 -67.07 17.25
C GLY A 187 -15.19 -67.01 18.15
N ASP A 188 -14.42 -68.09 18.27
CA ASP A 188 -13.19 -68.12 19.04
C ASP A 188 -12.00 -67.45 18.31
N ILE A 189 -11.97 -67.48 16.98
CA ILE A 189 -10.94 -66.80 16.16
C ILE A 189 -11.20 -65.28 16.07
N LEU A 190 -12.47 -64.86 16.15
CA LEU A 190 -12.89 -63.45 16.06
C LEU A 190 -12.90 -62.69 17.40
N LYS A 191 -12.44 -63.33 18.50
CA LYS A 191 -12.24 -62.66 19.80
C LYS A 191 -11.02 -61.77 19.79
#